data_AF-A0A0F2QYY6-F1
#
_entry.id   AF-A0A0F2QYY6-F1
#
_cell.length_a   1.000
_cell.length_b   1.000
_cell.length_c   1.000
_cell.angle_alpha   90.00
_cell.angle_beta   90.00
_cell.angle_gamma   90.00
#
_symmetry.space_group_name_H-M   'P 1'
#
loop_
_entity.id
_entity.type
_entity.pdbx_description
1 polymer ?
#
loop_
_entity_poly.entity_id
_entity_poly.type
_entity_poly.pdbx_seq_one_letter_code
_entity_poly.pdbx_strand_id
1 'polypeptide(L)'
;MKIKELLAVVDKGWIRKPKGFRVHFEKLTSEGPIVDFVPGLDQALMDSDVVAWRSAWKLFQASQSDDAEFGNGKLVNIFVVDEDGRPVKFYATNRHEIFNPHPPKT
;
A
#
# COMPACT_ATOMS: atom_id res chain seq x y z
N MET A 1 16.23 33.27 -9.83
CA MET A 1 15.20 32.81 -8.89
C MET A 1 15.87 32.46 -7.57
N LYS A 2 15.46 33.10 -6.48
CA LYS A 2 16.03 32.84 -5.15
C LYS A 2 15.35 31.60 -4.53
N ILE A 3 16.07 30.83 -3.72
CA ILE A 3 15.53 29.64 -3.00
C ILE A 3 14.22 29.96 -2.27
N LYS A 4 14.10 31.16 -1.70
CA LYS A 4 12.89 31.59 -1.00
C LYS A 4 11.66 31.71 -1.91
N GLU A 5 11.85 32.08 -3.17
CA GLU A 5 10.78 32.15 -4.17
C GLU A 5 10.36 30.77 -4.65
N LEU A 6 11.33 29.84 -4.79
CA LEU A 6 11.06 28.43 -5.03
C LEU A 6 10.16 27.85 -3.93
N LEU A 7 10.58 28.01 -2.66
CA LEU A 7 9.86 27.49 -1.51
C LEU A 7 8.45 28.07 -1.36
N ALA A 8 8.23 29.34 -1.72
CA ALA A 8 6.91 29.97 -1.66
C ALA A 8 5.94 29.50 -2.75
N VAL A 9 6.44 29.22 -3.96
CA VAL A 9 5.63 28.59 -5.03
C VAL A 9 5.30 27.14 -4.66
N VAL A 10 6.28 26.46 -4.08
CA VAL A 10 6.16 25.13 -3.51
C VAL A 10 5.05 25.10 -2.46
N ASP A 11 5.10 25.92 -1.41
CA ASP A 11 4.10 25.94 -0.34
C ASP A 11 2.67 26.23 -0.82
N LYS A 12 2.50 27.05 -1.87
CA LYS A 12 1.17 27.40 -2.40
C LYS A 12 0.54 26.31 -3.27
N GLY A 13 1.34 25.43 -3.85
CA GLY A 13 0.87 24.39 -4.77
C GLY A 13 1.03 22.96 -4.24
N TRP A 14 1.69 22.76 -3.09
CA TRP A 14 2.01 21.43 -2.62
C TRP A 14 0.78 20.73 -2.03
N ILE A 15 0.41 19.61 -2.64
CA ILE A 15 -0.47 18.61 -2.04
C ILE A 15 0.23 18.11 -0.79
N ARG A 16 -0.33 18.37 0.40
CA ARG A 16 0.22 17.85 1.66
C ARG A 16 0.51 16.36 1.49
N LYS A 17 1.78 15.98 1.65
CA LYS A 17 2.17 14.58 1.62
C LYS A 17 1.48 13.87 2.79
N PRO A 18 1.01 12.63 2.58
CA PRO A 18 0.65 11.74 3.67
C PRO A 18 1.70 11.74 4.77
N LYS A 19 1.27 11.71 6.03
CA LYS A 19 2.15 11.61 7.20
C LYS A 19 2.82 10.24 7.31
N GLY A 20 2.24 9.23 6.67
CA GLY A 20 2.86 7.93 6.54
C GLY A 20 2.00 6.95 5.77
N PHE A 21 2.51 5.74 5.62
CA PHE A 21 1.97 4.74 4.72
C PHE A 21 1.89 3.37 5.39
N ARG A 22 0.91 2.58 4.96
CA ARG A 22 0.83 1.14 5.21
C ARG A 22 0.57 0.40 3.89
N VAL A 23 0.98 -0.85 3.85
CA VAL A 23 0.47 -1.82 2.88
C VAL A 23 -0.78 -2.44 3.50
N HIS A 24 -1.90 -2.32 2.80
CA HIS A 24 -3.14 -3.05 3.05
C HIS A 24 -3.14 -4.33 2.24
N PHE A 25 -3.64 -5.42 2.81
CA PHE A 25 -3.85 -6.68 2.11
C PHE A 25 -4.89 -7.54 2.83
N GLU A 26 -5.38 -8.55 2.14
CA GLU A 26 -6.29 -9.55 2.69
C GLU A 26 -5.60 -10.92 2.74
N LYS A 27 -5.75 -11.61 3.87
CA LYS A 27 -5.39 -13.02 4.03
C LYS A 27 -6.64 -13.86 3.78
N LEU A 28 -6.61 -14.70 2.75
CA LEU A 28 -7.68 -15.68 2.55
C LEU A 28 -7.60 -16.76 3.63
N THR A 29 -8.71 -17.02 4.30
CA THR A 29 -8.89 -18.09 5.28
C THR A 29 -10.13 -18.91 4.94
N SER A 30 -10.33 -20.05 5.62
CA SER A 30 -11.55 -20.86 5.50
C SER A 30 -12.83 -20.10 5.84
N GLU A 31 -12.75 -19.10 6.72
CA GLU A 31 -13.90 -18.31 7.19
C GLU A 31 -14.15 -17.06 6.33
N GLY A 32 -13.19 -16.68 5.49
CA GLY A 32 -13.25 -15.50 4.63
C GLY A 32 -11.93 -14.71 4.58
N PRO A 33 -11.89 -13.62 3.81
CA PRO A 33 -10.75 -12.71 3.79
C PRO A 33 -10.65 -11.96 5.13
N ILE A 34 -9.46 -11.94 5.71
CA ILE A 34 -9.12 -11.12 6.89
C ILE A 34 -8.20 -9.99 6.43
N VAL A 35 -8.59 -8.75 6.70
CA VAL A 35 -7.76 -7.57 6.41
C VAL A 35 -6.60 -7.49 7.39
N ASP A 36 -5.41 -7.20 6.88
CA ASP A 36 -4.21 -6.97 7.68
C ASP A 36 -3.32 -5.89 7.05
N PHE A 37 -2.33 -5.41 7.81
CA PHE A 37 -1.49 -4.28 7.45
C PHE A 37 -0.01 -4.53 7.73
N VAL A 38 0.85 -3.99 6.86
CA VAL A 38 2.29 -3.85 7.15
C VAL A 38 2.67 -2.38 7.01
N PRO A 39 3.22 -1.72 8.05
CA PRO A 39 3.35 -2.21 9.42
C PRO A 39 1.95 -2.39 10.04
N GLY A 40 1.84 -3.16 11.12
CA GLY A 40 0.58 -3.38 11.84
C GLY A 40 -0.01 -2.09 12.39
N LEU A 41 -1.31 -2.08 12.73
CA LEU A 41 -2.02 -0.87 13.17
C LEU A 41 -1.41 -0.21 14.43
N ASP A 42 -0.77 -1.01 15.28
CA ASP A 42 -0.07 -0.62 16.50
C ASP A 42 1.40 -0.21 16.28
N GLN A 43 1.92 -0.39 15.07
CA GLN A 43 3.30 -0.07 14.71
C GLN A 43 3.40 1.31 14.03
N ALA A 44 4.57 1.94 14.10
CA ALA A 44 4.83 3.20 13.39
C ALA A 44 4.58 3.05 11.88
N LEU A 45 4.06 4.12 11.26
CA LEU A 45 3.84 4.18 9.81
C LEU A 45 5.17 4.21 9.05
N MET A 46 5.17 3.76 7.80
CA MET A 46 6.31 4.02 6.90
C MET A 46 6.29 5.49 6.49
N ASP A 47 7.46 6.13 6.39
CA ASP A 47 7.60 7.54 6.02
C ASP A 47 7.71 7.77 4.49
N SER A 48 7.81 6.68 3.72
CA SER A 48 7.99 6.73 2.26
C SER A 48 6.99 5.85 1.51
N ASP A 49 6.30 6.46 0.55
CA ASP A 49 5.44 5.79 -0.42
C ASP A 49 6.22 4.76 -1.27
N VAL A 50 7.45 5.11 -1.68
CA VAL A 50 8.32 4.20 -2.44
C VAL A 50 8.65 2.95 -1.62
N VAL A 51 8.97 3.10 -0.33
CA VAL A 51 9.22 1.96 0.57
C VAL A 51 7.96 1.13 0.76
N ALA A 52 6.80 1.77 0.95
CA ALA A 52 5.52 1.07 1.06
C ALA A 52 5.20 0.25 -0.20
N TRP A 53 5.34 0.85 -1.38
CA TRP A 53 5.11 0.16 -2.66
C TRP A 53 6.11 -0.96 -2.91
N ARG A 54 7.38 -0.77 -2.55
CA ARG A 54 8.38 -1.83 -2.62
C ARG A 54 8.04 -2.99 -1.68
N SER A 55 7.53 -2.70 -0.50
CA SER A 55 7.09 -3.70 0.48
C SER A 55 5.86 -4.46 -0.02
N ALA A 56 4.87 -3.75 -0.60
CA ALA A 56 3.71 -4.36 -1.25
C ALA A 56 4.12 -5.33 -2.37
N TRP A 57 5.07 -4.91 -3.22
CA TRP A 57 5.62 -5.78 -4.25
C TRP A 57 6.35 -7.00 -3.67
N LYS A 58 7.09 -6.84 -2.57
CA LYS A 58 7.75 -7.95 -1.89
C LYS A 58 6.77 -8.94 -1.27
N LEU A 59 5.68 -8.46 -0.66
CA LEU A 59 4.59 -9.32 -0.18
C LEU A 59 3.95 -10.10 -1.34
N PHE A 60 3.69 -9.43 -2.46
CA PHE A 60 3.19 -10.08 -3.66
C PHE A 60 4.14 -11.16 -4.19
N GLN A 61 5.45 -10.90 -4.25
CA GLN A 61 6.43 -11.90 -4.66
C GLN A 61 6.47 -13.10 -3.72
N ALA A 62 6.48 -12.85 -2.41
CA ALA A 62 6.47 -13.91 -1.40
C ALA A 62 5.20 -14.77 -1.48
N SER A 63 4.05 -14.18 -1.81
CA SER A 63 2.79 -14.91 -1.98
C SER A 63 2.73 -15.81 -3.22
N GLN A 64 3.67 -15.67 -4.16
CA GLN A 64 3.76 -16.49 -5.37
C GLN A 64 4.71 -17.68 -5.24
N SER A 65 5.61 -17.68 -4.25
CA SER A 65 6.59 -18.76 -4.07
C SER A 65 6.04 -19.98 -3.34
N ASP A 66 4.84 -19.89 -2.75
CA ASP A 66 4.19 -21.00 -2.05
C ASP A 66 3.18 -21.69 -2.99
N ASP A 67 3.56 -22.84 -3.53
CA ASP A 67 2.73 -23.71 -4.36
C ASP A 67 1.71 -24.52 -3.53
N ALA A 68 0.48 -24.55 -4.04
CA ALA A 68 -0.46 -25.69 -4.05
C ALA A 68 -1.56 -25.90 -2.99
N GLU A 69 -1.96 -24.93 -2.17
CA GLU A 69 -3.32 -24.97 -1.58
C GLU A 69 -4.07 -23.64 -1.78
N PHE A 70 -4.99 -23.63 -2.73
CA PHE A 70 -5.95 -22.54 -2.89
C PHE A 70 -6.78 -22.39 -1.62
N GLY A 71 -6.46 -21.38 -0.79
CA GLY A 71 -7.45 -20.80 0.10
C GLY A 71 -7.00 -20.42 1.51
N ASN A 72 -5.92 -21.00 2.05
CA ASN A 72 -5.51 -20.70 3.43
C ASN A 72 -4.13 -20.03 3.46
N GLY A 73 -4.08 -18.78 3.90
CA GLY A 73 -2.85 -17.99 4.04
C GLY A 73 -2.43 -17.21 2.79
N LYS A 74 -3.15 -17.33 1.66
CA LYS A 74 -2.86 -16.56 0.45
C LYS A 74 -3.15 -15.07 0.65
N LEU A 75 -2.18 -14.23 0.29
CA LEU A 75 -2.31 -12.78 0.36
C LEU A 75 -2.89 -12.24 -0.96
N VAL A 76 -3.99 -11.50 -0.87
CA VAL A 76 -4.68 -10.90 -2.03
C VAL A 76 -4.97 -9.43 -1.78
N ASN A 77 -5.40 -8.72 -2.82
CA ASN A 77 -5.83 -7.32 -2.73
C ASN A 77 -4.79 -6.42 -2.04
N ILE A 78 -3.53 -6.53 -2.48
CA ILE A 78 -2.38 -5.85 -1.86
C ILE A 78 -2.21 -4.46 -2.48
N PHE A 79 -2.35 -3.40 -1.69
CA PHE A 79 -2.15 -2.01 -2.14
C PHE A 79 -1.65 -1.11 -1.00
N VAL A 80 -1.21 0.10 -1.33
CA VAL A 80 -0.71 1.07 -0.34
C VAL A 80 -1.81 2.05 0.06
N VAL A 81 -1.89 2.35 1.35
CA VAL A 81 -2.78 3.36 1.93
C VAL A 81 -2.02 4.42 2.72
N ASP A 82 -2.60 5.61 2.85
CA ASP A 82 -2.12 6.70 3.69
C ASP A 82 -2.50 6.50 5.18
N GLU A 83 -2.16 7.47 6.03
CA GLU A 83 -2.48 7.44 7.46
C GLU A 83 -3.99 7.41 7.77
N ASP A 84 -4.82 7.88 6.84
CA ASP A 84 -6.28 7.90 6.96
C ASP A 84 -6.91 6.64 6.32
N GLY A 85 -6.09 5.70 5.84
CA GLY A 85 -6.53 4.48 5.17
C GLY A 85 -6.97 4.68 3.72
N ARG A 86 -6.66 5.82 3.10
CA ARG A 86 -7.03 6.09 1.70
C ARG A 86 -6.02 5.46 0.75
N PRO A 87 -6.46 4.82 -0.35
CA PRO A 87 -5.56 4.28 -1.36
C PRO A 87 -4.64 5.34 -1.95
N VAL A 88 -3.34 5.04 -1.98
CA VAL A 88 -2.31 5.87 -2.59
C VAL A 88 -2.08 5.39 -4.02
N LYS A 89 -1.69 6.30 -4.93
CA LYS A 89 -1.32 5.93 -6.31
C LYS A 89 0.07 5.33 -6.34
N PHE A 90 0.31 4.39 -7.25
CA PHE A 90 1.62 3.80 -7.45
C PHE A 90 2.61 4.84 -8.00
N TYR A 91 3.74 5.02 -7.30
CA TYR A 91 4.70 6.09 -7.61
C TYR A 91 5.27 6.00 -9.04
N ALA A 92 5.38 4.79 -9.61
CA ALA A 92 5.96 4.59 -10.93
C ALA A 92 4.99 4.92 -12.07
N THR A 93 3.69 4.68 -11.89
CA THR A 93 2.67 4.81 -12.95
C THR A 93 1.68 5.94 -12.71
N ASN A 94 1.65 6.49 -11.49
CA ASN A 94 0.67 7.46 -11.00
C ASN A 94 -0.80 7.00 -11.18
N ARG A 95 -1.04 5.68 -11.06
CA ARG A 95 -2.36 5.03 -11.11
C ARG A 95 -2.62 4.26 -9.82
N HIS A 96 -3.88 4.00 -9.49
CA HIS A 96 -4.18 3.02 -8.44
C HIS A 96 -3.75 1.64 -8.91
N GLU A 97 -3.08 0.90 -8.04
CA GLU A 97 -2.51 -0.41 -8.34
C GLU A 97 -2.89 -1.37 -7.21
N ILE A 98 -3.27 -2.59 -7.57
CA ILE A 98 -3.60 -3.66 -6.62
C ILE A 98 -2.86 -4.90 -7.10
N PHE A 99 -1.90 -5.38 -6.31
CA PHE A 99 -1.25 -6.65 -6.60
C PHE A 99 -2.14 -7.82 -6.16
N ASN A 100 -2.14 -8.87 -6.97
CA ASN A 100 -2.95 -10.08 -6.76
C ASN A 100 -4.45 -9.78 -6.50
N PRO A 101 -5.14 -9.13 -7.45
CA PRO A 101 -6.54 -8.77 -7.26
C PRO A 101 -7.40 -10.03 -7.11
N HIS A 102 -8.23 -10.07 -6.08
CA HIS A 102 -9.22 -11.10 -5.84
C HIS A 102 -10.61 -10.45 -5.76
N PRO A 103 -11.58 -10.87 -6.58
CA PRO A 103 -12.89 -10.25 -6.60
C PRO A 103 -13.60 -10.40 -5.26
N PRO A 104 -14.43 -9.43 -4.84
CA PRO A 104 -15.33 -9.62 -3.71
C PRO A 104 -16.28 -10.79 -4.01
N LYS A 105 -16.56 -11.64 -3.02
CA LYS A 105 -17.62 -12.65 -3.14
C LYS A 105 -18.96 -11.91 -3.23
N THR A 106 -19.59 -11.95 -4.40
CA THR A 106 -20.98 -11.53 -4.64
C THR A 106 -21.97 -12.47 -3.96
#